data_AF-A0A1F8XRL6-F1
#
_entry.id   AF-A0A1F8XRL6-F1
#
_cell.length_a   1.000
_cell.length_b   1.000
_cell.length_c   1.000
_cell.angle_alpha   90.00
_cell.angle_beta   90.00
_cell.angle_gamma   90.00
#
_symmetry.space_group_name_H-M   'P 1'
#
loop_
_entity.id
_entity.type
_entity.pdbx_description
1 polymer ?
#
loop_
_entity_poly.entity_id
_entity_poly.type
_entity_poly.pdbx_seq_one_letter_code
_entity_poly.pdbx_strand_id
1 'polypeptide(L)'
;MKRGIFTAIMATAFTMAALGAAGAAENQEAIAKLEAAKGNYLASLRMEALQTGNPVPERMSTGPASAWLKKVASNEVNMATNTFEKKEQRSINIDGKSYFTNGEASEFNLAENSSARFGIDPLTNKRVDKASAAAYADASGRVFYFESDATFQGFIALATPQTVYGYSAAK
;
A
#
# COMPACT_ATOMS: atom_id res chain seq x y z
N MET A 1 -41.38 -53.81 -28.62
CA MET A 1 -41.01 -52.52 -29.25
C MET A 1 -40.88 -51.47 -28.16
N LYS A 2 -39.74 -50.76 -28.14
CA LYS A 2 -39.24 -49.91 -27.06
C LYS A 2 -39.98 -48.57 -26.99
N ARG A 3 -40.30 -48.07 -25.79
CA ARG A 3 -40.45 -46.64 -25.50
C ARG A 3 -39.84 -46.33 -24.13
N GLY A 4 -38.74 -45.58 -24.18
CA GLY A 4 -37.88 -45.25 -23.05
C GLY A 4 -38.43 -44.12 -22.19
N ILE A 5 -38.07 -44.19 -20.92
CA ILE A 5 -38.31 -43.22 -19.86
C ILE A 5 -37.30 -42.08 -20.03
N PHE A 6 -37.77 -40.85 -20.22
CA PHE A 6 -36.94 -39.65 -20.12
C PHE A 6 -37.35 -38.86 -18.88
N THR A 7 -36.58 -39.05 -17.82
CA THR A 7 -36.55 -38.18 -16.64
C THR A 7 -35.86 -36.88 -17.03
N ALA A 8 -36.61 -35.77 -17.04
CA ALA A 8 -36.05 -34.45 -17.26
C ALA A 8 -35.26 -34.01 -16.02
N ILE A 9 -33.93 -34.01 -16.13
CA ILE A 9 -33.02 -33.41 -15.16
C ILE A 9 -33.11 -31.89 -15.37
N MET A 10 -33.63 -31.19 -14.37
CA MET A 10 -33.60 -29.73 -14.26
C MET A 10 -32.14 -29.28 -14.21
N ALA A 11 -31.65 -28.70 -15.32
CA ALA A 11 -30.30 -28.20 -15.42
C ALA A 11 -30.11 -26.96 -14.54
N THR A 12 -29.12 -27.05 -13.68
CA THR A 12 -28.47 -25.96 -12.96
C THR A 12 -28.12 -24.82 -13.92
N ALA A 13 -28.78 -23.68 -13.75
CA ALA A 13 -28.34 -22.40 -14.29
C ALA A 13 -28.09 -21.45 -13.11
N PHE A 14 -27.02 -21.71 -12.34
CA PHE A 14 -26.44 -20.65 -11.51
C PHE A 14 -25.43 -19.91 -12.39
N THR A 15 -25.93 -18.81 -12.92
CA THR A 15 -25.28 -17.82 -13.78
C THR A 15 -23.89 -17.45 -13.29
N MET A 16 -22.94 -17.46 -14.24
CA MET A 16 -21.66 -16.77 -14.16
C MET A 16 -21.90 -15.28 -13.82
N ALA A 17 -21.63 -14.90 -12.57
CA ALA A 17 -21.48 -13.52 -12.16
C ALA A 17 -20.40 -13.44 -11.06
N ALA A 18 -19.18 -13.86 -11.38
CA ALA A 18 -18.06 -13.82 -10.43
C ALA A 18 -16.73 -13.32 -11.03
N LEU A 19 -16.70 -12.85 -12.29
CA LEU A 19 -15.45 -12.34 -12.89
C LEU A 19 -15.28 -10.81 -12.82
N GLY A 20 -16.30 -10.05 -12.40
CA GLY A 20 -16.24 -8.58 -12.34
C GLY A 20 -16.01 -7.98 -10.94
N ALA A 21 -16.29 -8.73 -9.88
CA ALA A 21 -16.22 -8.21 -8.50
C ALA A 21 -14.82 -8.29 -7.88
N ALA A 22 -13.97 -9.21 -8.36
CA ALA A 22 -12.63 -9.42 -7.81
C ALA A 22 -11.69 -8.22 -8.06
N GLY A 23 -11.64 -7.70 -9.28
CA GLY A 23 -10.75 -6.56 -9.62
C GLY A 23 -11.22 -5.20 -9.07
N ALA A 24 -12.52 -5.06 -8.78
CA ALA A 24 -13.06 -3.83 -8.18
C ALA A 24 -12.82 -3.79 -6.65
N ALA A 25 -12.91 -4.94 -5.98
CA ALA A 25 -12.60 -5.05 -4.55
C ALA A 25 -11.08 -4.95 -4.27
N GLU A 26 -10.23 -5.52 -5.15
CA GLU A 26 -8.77 -5.49 -5.01
C GLU A 26 -8.20 -4.06 -5.00
N ASN A 27 -8.76 -3.17 -5.81
CA ASN A 27 -8.31 -1.76 -5.85
C ASN A 27 -8.89 -0.91 -4.71
N GLN A 28 -9.95 -1.35 -4.02
CA GLN A 28 -10.57 -0.55 -2.96
C GLN A 28 -9.65 -0.38 -1.75
N GLU A 29 -8.95 -1.45 -1.34
CA GLU A 29 -7.96 -1.36 -0.25
C GLU A 29 -6.76 -0.48 -0.66
N ALA A 30 -6.30 -0.61 -1.91
CA ALA A 30 -5.24 0.21 -2.47
C ALA A 30 -5.61 1.71 -2.44
N ILE A 31 -6.83 2.03 -2.89
CA ILE A 31 -7.38 3.39 -2.86
C ILE A 31 -7.46 3.91 -1.42
N ALA A 32 -7.96 3.10 -0.47
CA ALA A 32 -8.03 3.51 0.93
C ALA A 32 -6.65 3.79 1.55
N LYS A 33 -5.63 2.99 1.22
CA LYS A 33 -4.23 3.24 1.62
C LYS A 33 -3.70 4.55 1.00
N LEU A 34 -4.06 4.83 -0.25
CA LEU A 34 -3.65 6.05 -0.95
C LEU A 34 -4.36 7.30 -0.39
N GLU A 35 -5.63 7.19 -0.01
CA GLU A 35 -6.36 8.22 0.73
C GLU A 35 -5.75 8.49 2.10
N ALA A 36 -5.35 7.45 2.83
CA ALA A 36 -4.64 7.59 4.09
C ALA A 36 -3.30 8.31 3.91
N ALA A 37 -2.52 7.95 2.88
CA ALA A 37 -1.27 8.62 2.55
C ALA A 37 -1.49 10.11 2.22
N LYS A 38 -2.52 10.44 1.43
CA LYS A 38 -2.94 11.83 1.16
C LYS A 38 -3.34 12.56 2.45
N GLY A 39 -4.08 11.91 3.33
CA GLY A 39 -4.49 12.46 4.62
C GLY A 39 -3.30 12.81 5.52
N ASN A 40 -2.32 11.90 5.60
CA ASN A 40 -1.07 12.13 6.33
C ASN A 40 -0.26 13.28 5.73
N TYR A 41 -0.20 13.36 4.39
CA TYR A 41 0.45 14.47 3.70
C TYR A 41 -0.23 15.81 4.02
N LEU A 42 -1.56 15.88 3.93
CA LEU A 42 -2.32 17.08 4.33
C LEU A 42 -2.10 17.46 5.79
N ALA A 43 -2.05 16.49 6.70
CA ALA A 43 -1.75 16.75 8.10
C ALA A 43 -0.34 17.36 8.27
N SER A 44 0.66 16.86 7.52
CA SER A 44 2.02 17.41 7.58
C SER A 44 2.08 18.86 7.11
N LEU A 45 1.38 19.22 6.02
CA LEU A 45 1.30 20.59 5.53
C LEU A 45 0.64 21.53 6.55
N ARG A 46 -0.41 21.07 7.25
CA ARG A 46 -1.05 21.84 8.32
C ARG A 46 -0.09 22.09 9.47
N MET A 47 0.65 21.06 9.88
CA MET A 47 1.62 21.19 10.98
C MET A 47 2.75 22.16 10.63
N GLU A 48 3.25 22.14 9.40
CA GLU A 48 4.26 23.09 8.92
C GLU A 48 3.74 24.54 8.92
N ALA A 49 2.52 24.77 8.45
CA ALA A 49 1.89 26.09 8.49
C ALA A 49 1.76 26.62 9.94
N LEU A 50 1.33 25.77 10.88
CA LEU A 50 1.25 26.12 12.30
C LEU A 50 2.64 26.47 12.90
N GLN A 51 3.67 25.71 12.53
CA GLN A 51 5.04 25.95 13.02
C GLN A 51 5.66 27.23 12.47
N THR A 52 5.32 27.60 11.24
CA THR A 52 5.87 28.80 10.56
C THR A 52 5.07 30.07 10.84
N GLY A 53 3.93 29.97 11.55
CA GLY A 53 3.03 31.11 11.78
C GLY A 53 2.28 31.56 10.53
N ASN A 54 2.35 30.79 9.44
CA ASN A 54 1.65 31.08 8.20
C ASN A 54 0.17 30.66 8.31
N PRO A 55 -0.75 31.40 7.68
CA PRO A 55 -2.15 30.99 7.65
C PRO A 55 -2.29 29.66 6.91
N VAL A 56 -2.99 28.69 7.53
CA VAL A 56 -3.37 27.45 6.86
C VAL A 56 -4.36 27.81 5.74
N PRO A 57 -4.04 27.59 4.46
CA PRO A 57 -4.96 27.96 3.39
C PRO A 57 -6.23 27.10 3.45
N GLU A 58 -7.40 27.71 3.20
CA GLU A 58 -8.70 27.01 3.20
C GLU A 58 -8.73 25.83 2.23
N ARG A 59 -7.98 25.91 1.12
CA ARG A 59 -7.69 24.78 0.23
C ARG A 59 -6.18 24.55 0.11
N MET A 60 -5.69 23.49 0.75
CA MET A 60 -4.36 22.96 0.43
C MET A 60 -4.45 22.08 -0.81
N SER A 61 -3.73 22.48 -1.87
CA SER A 61 -3.48 21.59 -2.99
C SER A 61 -2.53 20.49 -2.53
N THR A 62 -2.93 19.24 -2.72
CA THR A 62 -2.10 18.09 -2.37
C THR A 62 -1.08 17.75 -3.45
N GLY A 63 -1.17 18.37 -4.63
CA GLY A 63 -0.33 17.98 -5.77
C GLY A 63 -0.62 16.55 -6.27
N PRO A 64 0.26 16.00 -7.12
CA PRO A 64 0.13 14.62 -7.60
C PRO A 64 0.38 13.61 -6.47
N ALA A 65 -0.15 12.40 -6.59
CA ALA A 65 0.04 11.34 -5.58
C ALA A 65 1.51 10.95 -5.35
N SER A 66 2.38 11.16 -6.34
CA SER A 66 3.84 11.02 -6.19
C SER A 66 4.45 11.96 -5.15
N ALA A 67 3.77 13.04 -4.77
CA ALA A 67 4.23 13.96 -3.73
C ALA A 67 3.99 13.42 -2.31
N TRP A 68 3.05 12.48 -2.13
CA TRP A 68 2.62 11.99 -0.81
C TRP A 68 3.48 10.84 -0.32
N LEU A 69 4.09 10.10 -1.24
CA LEU A 69 4.89 8.91 -0.99
C LEU A 69 6.27 9.12 -1.61
N LYS A 70 7.28 9.18 -0.75
CA LYS A 70 8.67 9.42 -1.17
C LYS A 70 9.44 8.12 -1.15
N LYS A 71 10.22 7.86 -2.20
CA LYS A 71 11.16 6.74 -2.20
C LYS A 71 12.18 6.94 -1.08
N VAL A 72 12.44 5.90 -0.31
CA VAL A 72 13.39 5.93 0.81
C VAL A 72 14.45 4.85 0.63
N ALA A 73 15.64 5.09 1.18
CA ALA A 73 16.69 4.09 1.17
C ALA A 73 16.38 3.00 2.20
N SER A 74 16.56 1.72 1.83
CA SER A 74 16.24 0.60 2.71
C SER A 74 17.04 0.61 4.02
N ASN A 75 18.27 1.16 3.99
CA ASN A 75 19.11 1.32 5.18
C ASN A 75 18.62 2.41 6.13
N GLU A 76 17.61 3.20 5.78
CA GLU A 76 17.01 4.22 6.65
C GLU A 76 15.64 3.79 7.22
N VAL A 77 15.24 2.54 6.96
CA VAL A 77 13.96 1.98 7.37
C VAL A 77 14.16 0.95 8.47
N ASN A 78 13.42 1.08 9.56
CA ASN A 78 13.23 -0.03 10.49
C ASN A 78 12.22 -1.01 9.89
N MET A 79 12.73 -2.10 9.32
CA MET A 79 11.91 -3.10 8.62
C MET A 79 11.02 -3.91 9.56
N ALA A 80 11.35 -3.99 10.86
CA ALA A 80 10.51 -4.67 11.85
C ALA A 80 9.21 -3.90 12.13
N THR A 81 9.26 -2.56 12.13
CA THR A 81 8.11 -1.68 12.43
C THR A 81 7.51 -0.98 11.22
N ASN A 82 8.14 -1.11 10.04
CA ASN A 82 7.77 -0.41 8.80
C ASN A 82 7.82 1.13 8.96
N THR A 83 8.86 1.62 9.64
CA THR A 83 9.01 3.04 9.95
C THR A 83 10.26 3.60 9.26
N PHE A 84 10.12 4.75 8.62
CA PHE A 84 11.22 5.53 8.08
C PHE A 84 11.81 6.44 9.17
N GLU A 85 13.09 6.23 9.48
CA GLU A 85 13.76 6.78 10.67
C GLU A 85 14.74 7.93 10.32
N LYS A 86 14.89 8.29 9.04
CA LYS A 86 15.74 9.40 8.54
C LYS A 86 17.22 9.33 8.99
N LYS A 87 17.70 8.14 9.32
CA LYS A 87 19.08 7.85 9.71
C LYS A 87 19.41 6.41 9.34
N GLU A 88 20.68 6.09 9.18
CA GLU A 88 21.10 4.72 8.91
C GLU A 88 20.77 3.79 10.09
N GLN A 89 20.32 2.59 9.74
CA GLN A 89 19.93 1.51 10.64
C GLN A 89 20.99 0.41 10.64
N ARG A 90 20.96 -0.45 11.66
CA ARG A 90 21.82 -1.62 11.74
C ARG A 90 21.41 -2.64 10.68
N SER A 91 22.37 -3.10 9.87
CA SER A 91 22.16 -4.22 8.95
C SER A 91 22.30 -5.55 9.69
N ILE A 92 21.34 -6.44 9.47
CA ILE A 92 21.37 -7.83 9.91
C ILE A 92 21.28 -8.74 8.69
N ASN A 93 22.01 -9.85 8.67
CA ASN A 93 21.95 -10.82 7.58
C ASN A 93 21.08 -12.01 7.99
N ILE A 94 20.04 -12.27 7.22
CA ILE A 94 19.18 -13.45 7.39
C ILE A 94 19.06 -14.12 6.03
N ASP A 95 19.48 -15.38 5.93
CA ASP A 95 19.45 -16.18 4.70
C ASP A 95 20.14 -15.49 3.51
N GLY A 96 21.25 -14.78 3.76
CA GLY A 96 22.01 -14.07 2.72
C GLY A 96 21.41 -12.73 2.30
N LYS A 97 20.32 -12.27 2.94
CA LYS A 97 19.65 -10.99 2.67
C LYS A 97 19.88 -10.00 3.80
N SER A 98 20.02 -8.72 3.45
CA SER A 98 20.20 -7.64 4.42
C SER A 98 18.86 -7.04 4.83
N TYR A 99 18.61 -7.03 6.14
CA TYR A 99 17.48 -6.33 6.75
C TYR A 99 18.00 -5.23 7.69
N PHE A 100 17.17 -4.23 7.94
CA PHE A 100 17.58 -3.02 8.66
C PHE A 100 16.70 -2.78 9.89
N THR A 101 17.33 -2.56 11.04
CA THR A 101 16.64 -2.38 12.34
C THR A 101 17.27 -1.29 13.20
N ASN A 102 16.47 -0.76 14.13
CA ASN A 102 16.90 0.28 15.07
C ASN A 102 17.46 -0.26 16.40
N GLY A 103 17.46 -1.57 16.64
CA GLY A 103 17.91 -2.18 17.90
C GLY A 103 17.64 -3.68 18.02
N GLU A 104 18.13 -4.27 19.11
CA GLU A 104 18.14 -5.72 19.36
C GLU A 104 16.73 -6.33 19.38
N ALA A 105 15.73 -5.65 19.94
CA ALA A 105 14.36 -6.16 19.96
C ALA A 105 13.76 -6.29 18.55
N SER A 106 14.04 -5.32 17.67
CA SER A 106 13.62 -5.34 16.26
C SER A 106 14.38 -6.43 15.47
N GLU A 107 15.65 -6.64 15.78
CA GLU A 107 16.47 -7.72 15.22
C GLU A 107 15.94 -9.10 15.62
N PHE A 108 15.69 -9.33 16.91
CA PHE A 108 15.11 -10.57 17.42
C PHE A 108 13.77 -10.88 16.75
N ASN A 109 12.90 -9.87 16.59
CA ASN A 109 11.63 -10.04 15.87
C ASN A 109 11.87 -10.50 14.41
N LEU A 110 12.79 -9.88 13.68
CA LEU A 110 13.06 -10.29 12.29
C LEU A 110 13.70 -11.68 12.18
N ALA A 111 14.53 -12.08 13.14
CA ALA A 111 15.14 -13.40 13.19
C ALA A 111 14.11 -14.49 13.44
N GLU A 112 13.33 -14.35 14.53
CA GLU A 112 12.39 -15.37 15.00
C GLU A 112 11.07 -15.36 14.22
N ASN A 113 10.60 -14.20 13.79
CA ASN A 113 9.33 -14.08 13.08
C ASN A 113 9.54 -13.88 11.58
N SER A 114 9.48 -15.00 10.85
CA SER A 114 9.59 -14.97 9.39
C SER A 114 8.55 -14.08 8.71
N SER A 115 7.35 -13.88 9.29
CA SER A 115 6.33 -13.00 8.71
C SER A 115 6.74 -11.52 8.76
N ALA A 116 7.56 -11.12 9.74
CA ALA A 116 8.03 -9.75 9.89
C ALA A 116 8.99 -9.33 8.76
N ARG A 117 9.58 -10.29 8.05
CA ARG A 117 10.47 -10.07 6.89
C ARG A 117 9.72 -9.70 5.61
N PHE A 118 8.38 -9.82 5.60
CA PHE A 118 7.58 -9.60 4.40
C PHE A 118 6.61 -8.43 4.57
N GLY A 119 6.39 -7.71 3.47
CA GLY A 119 5.30 -6.77 3.28
C GLY A 119 4.27 -7.31 2.29
N ILE A 120 3.22 -6.53 2.07
CA ILE A 120 2.23 -6.77 1.02
C ILE A 120 2.29 -5.58 0.06
N ASP A 121 2.48 -5.84 -1.24
CA ASP A 121 2.39 -4.81 -2.27
C ASP A 121 0.97 -4.23 -2.29
N PRO A 122 0.79 -2.93 -2.02
CA PRO A 122 -0.54 -2.32 -1.94
C PRO A 122 -1.38 -2.39 -3.23
N LEU A 123 -0.75 -2.53 -4.40
CA LEU A 123 -1.44 -2.63 -5.68
C LEU A 123 -1.77 -4.09 -6.03
N THR A 124 -0.80 -4.99 -5.90
CA THR A 124 -0.94 -6.37 -6.41
C THR A 124 -1.38 -7.36 -5.34
N ASN A 125 -1.41 -6.95 -4.08
CA ASN A 125 -1.65 -7.79 -2.89
C ASN A 125 -0.68 -8.96 -2.74
N LYS A 126 0.43 -8.96 -3.48
CA LYS A 126 1.44 -10.02 -3.35
C LYS A 126 2.33 -9.80 -2.14
N ARG A 127 2.74 -10.91 -1.54
CA ARG A 127 3.75 -10.93 -0.49
C ARG A 127 5.12 -10.59 -1.09
N VAL A 128 5.77 -9.57 -0.53
CA VAL A 128 7.09 -9.10 -0.97
C VAL A 128 8.10 -9.21 0.16
N ASP A 129 9.32 -9.63 -0.14
CA ASP A 129 10.41 -9.63 0.82
C ASP A 129 10.94 -8.20 0.98
N LYS A 130 10.97 -7.69 2.21
CA LYS A 130 11.38 -6.31 2.51
C LYS A 130 12.83 -6.03 2.15
N ALA A 131 13.70 -7.05 2.13
CA ALA A 131 15.11 -6.87 1.78
C ALA A 131 15.32 -6.54 0.29
N SER A 132 14.38 -6.91 -0.59
CA SER A 132 14.45 -6.66 -2.04
C SER A 132 13.36 -5.74 -2.59
N ALA A 133 12.38 -5.36 -1.75
CA ALA A 133 11.27 -4.52 -2.16
C ALA A 133 11.66 -3.05 -2.36
N ALA A 134 10.91 -2.35 -3.22
CA ALA A 134 11.00 -0.89 -3.31
C ALA A 134 10.22 -0.27 -2.14
N ALA A 135 10.88 0.57 -1.33
CA ALA A 135 10.31 1.18 -0.14
C ALA A 135 9.93 2.65 -0.39
N TYR A 136 8.69 2.99 -0.04
CA TYR A 136 8.18 4.37 -0.11
C TYR A 136 7.52 4.75 1.22
N ALA A 137 7.86 5.92 1.74
CA ALA A 137 7.32 6.42 3.00
C ALA A 137 6.30 7.54 2.78
N ASP A 138 5.22 7.52 3.56
CA ASP A 138 4.30 8.66 3.62
C ASP A 138 4.83 9.76 4.57
N ALA A 139 4.10 10.87 4.66
CA ALA A 139 4.49 12.00 5.51
C ALA A 139 4.49 11.68 7.02
N SER A 140 3.85 10.59 7.46
CA SER A 140 3.91 10.11 8.85
C SER A 140 5.15 9.25 9.14
N GLY A 141 5.90 8.87 8.10
CA GLY A 141 7.02 7.94 8.20
C GLY A 141 6.62 6.47 8.08
N ARG A 142 5.35 6.17 7.74
CA ARG A 142 4.92 4.79 7.47
C ARG A 142 5.47 4.34 6.12
N VAL A 143 6.10 3.16 6.10
CA VAL A 143 6.70 2.58 4.89
C VAL A 143 5.75 1.57 4.25
N PHE A 144 5.59 1.72 2.94
CA PHE A 144 4.93 0.80 2.03
C PHE A 144 5.99 0.11 1.17
N TYR A 145 5.82 -1.19 0.96
CA TYR A 145 6.75 -2.02 0.19
C TYR A 145 6.08 -2.46 -1.11
N PHE A 146 6.79 -2.33 -2.22
CA PHE A 146 6.31 -2.67 -3.56
C PHE A 146 7.22 -3.73 -4.20
N GLU A 147 6.64 -4.59 -5.02
CA GLU A 147 7.39 -5.55 -5.86
C GLU A 147 8.43 -4.81 -6.71
N SER A 148 8.10 -3.61 -7.19
CA SER A 148 8.97 -2.78 -8.02
C SER A 148 8.53 -1.32 -8.04
N ASP A 149 9.35 -0.45 -8.63
CA ASP A 149 8.91 0.92 -8.92
C ASP A 149 7.71 0.94 -9.88
N ALA A 150 7.53 -0.07 -10.75
CA ALA A 150 6.39 -0.16 -11.65
C ALA A 150 5.06 -0.38 -10.91
N THR A 151 5.05 -1.24 -9.89
CA THR A 151 3.84 -1.44 -9.07
C THR A 151 3.55 -0.21 -8.21
N PHE A 152 4.57 0.51 -7.75
CA PHE A 152 4.40 1.83 -7.15
C PHE A 152 3.76 2.85 -8.12
N GLN A 153 4.22 2.92 -9.37
CA GLN A 153 3.62 3.82 -10.37
C GLN A 153 2.14 3.48 -10.63
N GLY A 154 1.82 2.19 -10.73
CA GLY A 154 0.42 1.74 -10.85
C GLY A 154 -0.42 2.11 -9.62
N PHE A 155 0.15 2.00 -8.43
CA PHE A 155 -0.52 2.37 -7.18
C PHE A 155 -0.88 3.85 -7.13
N ILE A 156 0.06 4.75 -7.41
CA ILE A 156 -0.22 6.19 -7.38
C ILE A 156 -1.12 6.64 -8.53
N ALA A 157 -1.16 5.90 -9.65
CA ALA A 157 -2.09 6.15 -10.76
C ALA A 157 -3.56 5.89 -10.37
N LEU A 158 -3.81 5.15 -9.29
CA LEU A 158 -5.16 5.01 -8.72
C LEU A 158 -5.69 6.32 -8.13
N ALA A 159 -4.84 7.33 -7.89
CA ALA A 159 -5.30 8.66 -7.47
C ALA A 159 -5.89 9.43 -8.66
N THR A 160 -7.18 9.18 -8.91
CA THR A 160 -7.97 9.90 -9.90
C THR A 160 -8.93 10.86 -9.21
N PRO A 161 -9.48 11.84 -9.94
CA PRO A 161 -10.62 12.63 -9.50
C PRO A 161 -11.78 11.79 -8.94
N GLN A 162 -12.11 10.65 -9.55
CA GLN A 162 -13.24 9.82 -9.13
C GLN A 162 -12.98 8.99 -7.87
N THR A 163 -11.71 8.79 -7.50
CA THR A 163 -11.31 7.93 -6.38
C THR A 163 -10.79 8.77 -5.22
N VAL A 164 -9.56 9.29 -5.32
CA VAL A 164 -8.83 9.87 -4.19
C VAL A 164 -8.97 11.39 -4.11
N TYR A 165 -9.07 12.07 -5.25
CA TYR A 165 -9.19 13.53 -5.26
C TYR A 165 -10.62 14.01 -5.01
N GLY A 166 -11.61 13.17 -5.30
CA GLY A 166 -13.04 13.48 -5.19
C GLY A 166 -13.54 14.28 -6.40
N TYR A 167 -14.54 13.75 -7.11
CA TYR A 167 -15.45 14.51 -7.95
C TYR A 167 -16.74 14.65 -7.15
N SER A 168 -17.14 15.87 -6.78
CA SER A 168 -18.58 16.13 -6.67
C SER A 168 -19.04 16.39 -8.10
N ALA A 169 -19.71 15.42 -8.73
CA ALA A 169 -20.50 15.77 -9.90
C ALA A 169 -21.45 16.89 -9.47
N ALA A 170 -21.38 18.05 -10.14
CA ALA A 170 -22.42 19.06 -10.00
C ALA A 170 -23.74 18.37 -10.43
N LYS A 171 -24.65 18.21 -9.47
CA LYS A 171 -26.03 17.82 -9.77
C LYS A 171 -26.76 18.99 -10.43
#